data_AF-A0A5D0NM45-F1
#
_entry.id   AF-A0A5D0NM45-F1
#
_cell.length_a   1.000
_cell.length_b   1.000
_cell.length_c   1.000
_cell.angle_alpha   90.00
_cell.angle_beta   90.00
_cell.angle_gamma   90.00
#
_symmetry.space_group_name_H-M   'P 1'
#
loop_
_entity.id
_entity.type
_entity.pdbx_description
1 polymer ?
#
loop_
_entity_poly.entity_id
_entity_poly.type
_entity_poly.pdbx_seq_one_letter_code
_entity_poly.pdbx_strand_id
1 'polypeptide(L)'
;MRKSLISLPITAVSLALLGTVPAHADGHPTPGSTAVQDEGHGAGHGAAPGASARPAPTQSGQRPQDGRSPAVNKARNKPVFLVARLSGANEVPASAGDADGSGTALLRVQGDRVTFALDWAGITAPTLGHIHRGPAGVNGDVAVPLFTSAMPATVTSAAGAVTVADPTIADGLRAHPGNWYVNLHTKENPKGAVRAQLAPLGARRDVLRLLKTGGRRAFMSGDQEVPVKGGPAVGDPDGRAIAFVRPAGTGSLRFSMAWIGVVPSLAHLHRGGFGTNGPVAADLVTTAVPGTIFAVAGTATGVEPSVVQGVRANPRNWYANIHSTEFPGGAVRGQLNG
;
A
#
# COMPACT_ATOMS: atom_id res chain seq x y z
N MET A 1 20.07 45.22 10.08
CA MET A 1 19.21 44.48 11.03
C MET A 1 18.82 43.15 10.40
N ARG A 2 19.40 42.04 10.87
CA ARG A 2 19.10 40.67 10.40
C ARG A 2 17.80 40.19 11.08
N LYS A 3 16.80 39.75 10.30
CA LYS A 3 15.66 38.99 10.83
C LYS A 3 15.78 37.54 10.36
N SER A 4 15.95 36.67 11.35
CA SER A 4 16.02 35.22 11.23
C SER A 4 14.62 34.66 10.96
N LEU A 5 14.46 33.83 9.92
CA LEU A 5 13.24 33.06 9.69
C LEU A 5 13.45 31.64 10.21
N ILE A 6 12.64 31.30 11.20
CA ILE A 6 12.61 30.01 11.89
C ILE A 6 12.04 28.96 10.93
N SER A 7 12.82 27.90 10.70
CA SER A 7 12.39 26.68 10.00
C SER A 7 11.54 25.82 10.93
N LEU A 8 10.32 25.48 10.50
CA LEU A 8 9.46 24.49 11.15
C LEU A 8 9.61 23.13 10.46
N PRO A 9 9.73 22.01 11.20
CA PRO A 9 9.89 20.69 10.60
C PRO A 9 8.57 20.16 10.04
N ILE A 10 8.65 19.50 8.88
CA ILE A 10 7.54 18.78 8.25
C ILE A 10 7.24 17.53 9.08
N THR A 11 6.09 17.50 9.74
CA THR A 11 5.60 16.34 10.49
C THR A 11 5.10 15.28 9.52
N ALA A 12 5.69 14.08 9.57
CA ALA A 12 5.21 12.91 8.83
C ALA A 12 3.84 12.46 9.36
N VAL A 13 2.82 12.50 8.51
CA VAL A 13 1.48 11.97 8.81
C VAL A 13 1.55 10.45 8.69
N SER A 14 1.40 9.76 9.83
CA SER A 14 1.23 8.30 9.86
C SER A 14 -0.23 7.96 9.62
N LEU A 15 -0.53 7.36 8.47
CA LEU A 15 -1.87 6.91 8.10
C LEU A 15 -2.13 5.52 8.71
N ALA A 16 -2.96 5.44 9.75
CA ALA A 16 -3.44 4.19 10.31
C ALA A 16 -4.75 3.79 9.61
N LEU A 17 -4.72 2.73 8.81
CA LEU A 17 -5.94 2.09 8.29
C LEU A 17 -6.50 1.16 9.38
N LEU A 18 -7.68 1.49 9.91
CA LEU A 18 -8.51 0.57 10.69
C LEU A 18 -9.39 -0.23 9.72
N GLY A 19 -9.31 -1.55 9.77
CA GLY A 19 -10.19 -2.43 9.01
C GLY A 19 -11.56 -2.52 9.66
N THR A 20 -12.62 -2.38 8.87
CA THR A 20 -14.00 -2.63 9.28
C THR A 20 -14.37 -4.09 9.04
N VAL A 21 -14.96 -4.73 10.05
CA VAL A 21 -15.55 -6.09 9.97
C VAL A 21 -17.06 -5.91 9.75
N PRO A 22 -17.74 -6.69 8.88
CA PRO A 22 -19.19 -6.57 8.72
C PRO A 22 -19.91 -7.14 9.95
N ALA A 23 -20.90 -6.41 10.46
CA ALA A 23 -21.73 -6.83 11.58
C ALA A 23 -22.69 -7.94 11.15
N HIS A 24 -22.65 -9.07 11.84
CA HIS A 24 -23.74 -10.05 11.86
C HIS A 24 -24.88 -9.50 12.72
N ALA A 25 -26.08 -9.47 12.16
CA ALA A 25 -27.29 -9.16 12.89
C ALA A 25 -27.75 -10.42 13.64
N ASP A 26 -27.73 -10.38 14.96
CA ASP A 26 -28.48 -11.32 15.80
C ASP A 26 -29.23 -10.54 16.89
N GLY A 27 -30.52 -10.84 16.98
CA GLY A 27 -31.50 -10.11 17.77
C GLY A 27 -31.31 -10.22 19.28
N HIS A 28 -31.67 -9.16 19.97
CA HIS A 28 -31.93 -9.15 21.41
C HIS A 28 -33.08 -10.09 21.79
N PRO A 29 -33.02 -10.65 23.00
CA PRO A 29 -34.09 -10.36 23.94
C PRO A 29 -33.59 -9.79 25.28
N THR A 30 -34.44 -8.98 25.87
CA THR A 30 -34.32 -8.23 27.13
C THR A 30 -34.26 -9.12 28.40
N PRO A 31 -33.72 -8.62 29.52
CA PRO A 31 -33.56 -9.39 30.76
C PRO A 31 -34.78 -9.30 31.68
N GLY A 32 -35.17 -10.45 32.25
CA GLY A 32 -36.09 -10.55 33.39
C GLY A 32 -35.33 -10.80 34.69
N SER A 33 -35.56 -9.92 35.67
CA SER A 33 -35.03 -9.96 37.05
C SER A 33 -35.95 -10.77 37.96
N THR A 34 -35.39 -11.54 38.91
CA THR A 34 -35.72 -11.69 40.37
C THR A 34 -34.98 -12.93 40.90
N ALA A 35 -33.97 -12.82 41.77
CA ALA A 35 -34.00 -12.65 43.24
C ALA A 35 -34.04 -13.98 44.04
N VAL A 36 -32.88 -14.29 44.63
CA VAL A 36 -32.58 -14.78 46.01
C VAL A 36 -33.41 -15.94 46.57
N GLN A 37 -32.73 -17.03 46.97
CA GLN A 37 -32.75 -17.54 48.37
C GLN A 37 -31.59 -18.50 48.68
N ASP A 38 -31.07 -18.27 49.88
CA ASP A 38 -30.03 -18.94 50.67
C ASP A 38 -30.56 -20.27 51.26
N GLU A 39 -29.67 -21.21 51.59
CA GLU A 39 -29.74 -22.14 52.74
C GLU A 39 -28.46 -23.00 52.76
N GLY A 40 -27.87 -23.15 53.96
CA GLY A 40 -26.54 -23.70 54.18
C GLY A 40 -26.48 -25.10 54.82
N HIS A 41 -25.41 -25.27 55.63
CA HIS A 41 -24.98 -26.44 56.44
C HIS A 41 -24.10 -27.48 55.69
N GLY A 42 -22.97 -27.98 56.23
CA GLY A 42 -22.30 -27.74 57.50
C GLY A 42 -21.08 -28.66 57.69
N ALA A 43 -20.17 -28.19 58.55
CA ALA A 43 -19.28 -28.88 59.51
C ALA A 43 -18.25 -29.97 59.07
N GLY A 44 -17.00 -29.75 59.52
CA GLY A 44 -15.96 -30.78 59.70
C GLY A 44 -14.72 -30.22 60.40
N HIS A 45 -14.45 -30.67 61.63
CA HIS A 45 -13.48 -30.16 62.62
C HIS A 45 -12.01 -30.64 62.45
N GLY A 46 -11.04 -29.92 63.04
CA GLY A 46 -9.81 -30.55 63.58
C GLY A 46 -8.50 -29.72 63.66
N ALA A 47 -8.25 -29.11 64.82
CA ALA A 47 -7.01 -28.77 65.56
C ALA A 47 -5.60 -28.52 64.91
N ALA A 48 -4.89 -27.51 65.47
CA ALA A 48 -3.51 -27.03 65.25
C ALA A 48 -2.45 -27.76 66.14
N PRO A 49 -1.16 -27.32 66.33
CA PRO A 49 -0.32 -26.29 65.68
C PRO A 49 1.15 -26.72 65.36
N GLY A 50 1.95 -25.87 64.71
CA GLY A 50 3.41 -25.83 64.94
C GLY A 50 4.36 -25.65 63.74
N ALA A 51 5.38 -24.80 63.97
CA ALA A 51 6.68 -24.68 63.30
C ALA A 51 6.77 -23.95 61.93
N SER A 52 7.23 -22.71 62.07
CA SER A 52 7.97 -21.87 61.14
C SER A 52 8.91 -22.60 60.16
N ALA A 53 8.69 -22.39 58.85
CA ALA A 53 9.71 -22.48 57.82
C ALA A 53 9.54 -21.32 56.84
N ARG A 54 10.58 -20.51 56.70
CA ARG A 54 10.65 -19.33 55.84
C ARG A 54 10.86 -19.79 54.38
N PRO A 55 9.97 -19.49 53.41
CA PRO A 55 10.25 -19.80 52.01
C PRO A 55 11.30 -18.84 51.46
N ALA A 56 12.27 -19.40 50.73
CA ALA A 56 13.30 -18.69 49.99
C ALA A 56 12.67 -17.73 48.94
N PRO A 57 13.37 -16.65 48.54
CA PRO A 57 12.84 -15.71 47.57
C PRO A 57 12.81 -16.39 46.19
N THR A 58 11.62 -16.68 45.69
CA THR A 58 11.42 -17.00 44.28
C THR A 58 11.77 -15.75 43.47
N GLN A 59 12.83 -15.85 42.67
CA GLN A 59 13.11 -14.91 41.60
C GLN A 59 11.98 -15.01 40.56
N SER A 60 10.95 -14.16 40.66
CA SER A 60 9.97 -13.97 39.58
C SER A 60 10.06 -12.55 39.05
N GLY A 61 11.11 -12.30 38.26
CA GLY A 61 11.26 -11.08 37.46
C GLY A 61 10.54 -11.14 36.11
N GLN A 62 9.54 -12.00 35.94
CA GLN A 62 8.73 -12.01 34.72
C GLN A 62 7.53 -11.09 34.86
N ARG A 63 7.62 -9.93 34.19
CA ARG A 63 6.51 -9.02 33.92
C ARG A 63 5.31 -9.83 33.38
N PRO A 64 4.07 -9.60 33.85
CA PRO A 64 2.90 -10.33 33.37
C PRO A 64 2.81 -10.26 31.84
N GLN A 65 2.64 -11.42 31.19
CA GLN A 65 2.35 -11.45 29.76
C GLN A 65 0.96 -10.87 29.56
N ASP A 66 0.90 -9.63 29.07
CA ASP A 66 -0.34 -8.95 28.70
C ASP A 66 -1.21 -9.93 27.87
N GLY A 67 -2.37 -10.37 28.39
CA GLY A 67 -3.23 -11.45 27.84
C GLY A 67 -3.87 -11.18 26.48
N ARG A 68 -3.07 -10.75 25.51
CA ARG A 68 -3.46 -10.38 24.15
C ARG A 68 -3.32 -11.57 23.21
N SER A 69 -4.11 -11.56 22.13
CA SER A 69 -4.04 -12.60 21.11
C SER A 69 -2.67 -12.64 20.41
N PRO A 70 -2.25 -13.81 19.89
CA PRO A 70 -0.99 -13.94 19.14
C PRO A 70 -0.86 -12.95 17.97
N ALA A 71 -1.96 -12.66 17.26
CA ALA A 71 -1.98 -11.70 16.16
C ALA A 71 -1.64 -10.27 16.62
N VAL A 72 -2.19 -9.84 17.76
CA VAL A 72 -1.90 -8.51 18.33
C VAL A 72 -0.43 -8.41 18.77
N ASN A 73 0.13 -9.48 19.34
CA ASN A 73 1.54 -9.51 19.69
C ASN A 73 2.42 -9.41 18.44
N LYS A 74 2.08 -10.14 17.36
CA LYS A 74 2.85 -10.13 16.12
C LYS A 74 2.79 -8.79 15.39
N ALA A 75 1.64 -8.12 15.36
CA ALA A 75 1.49 -6.78 14.76
C ALA A 75 2.41 -5.73 15.43
N ARG A 76 2.74 -5.94 16.70
CA ARG A 76 3.64 -5.07 17.47
C ARG A 76 5.12 -5.36 17.26
N ASN A 77 5.48 -6.43 16.53
CA ASN A 77 6.87 -6.70 16.17
C ASN A 77 7.46 -5.49 15.42
N LYS A 78 8.73 -5.19 15.70
CA LYS A 78 9.45 -4.14 14.96
C LYS A 78 9.42 -4.50 13.47
N PRO A 79 9.07 -3.54 12.59
CA PRO A 79 9.06 -3.81 11.16
C PRO A 79 10.47 -4.10 10.66
N VAL A 80 10.60 -5.09 9.76
CA VAL A 80 11.82 -5.34 9.00
C VAL A 80 11.66 -4.74 7.61
N PHE A 81 12.72 -4.11 7.12
CA PHE A 81 12.78 -3.54 5.78
C PHE A 81 13.70 -4.41 4.93
N LEU A 82 13.26 -4.75 3.73
CA LEU A 82 14.00 -5.59 2.79
C LEU A 82 14.14 -4.88 1.45
N VAL A 83 15.14 -5.29 0.67
CA VAL A 83 15.39 -4.80 -0.67
C VAL A 83 15.75 -5.95 -1.61
N ALA A 84 15.30 -5.88 -2.86
CA ALA A 84 15.80 -6.69 -3.96
C ALA A 84 16.11 -5.76 -5.16
N ARG A 85 17.29 -5.91 -5.77
CA ARG A 85 17.67 -5.18 -6.99
C ARG A 85 17.51 -6.12 -8.18
N LEU A 86 16.39 -6.01 -8.86
CA LEU A 86 15.93 -6.91 -9.90
C LEU A 86 16.75 -6.73 -11.17
N SER A 87 17.07 -7.84 -11.83
CA SER A 87 17.67 -7.88 -13.16
C SER A 87 17.22 -9.15 -13.87
N GLY A 88 17.04 -9.10 -15.20
CA GLY A 88 16.73 -10.32 -15.96
C GLY A 88 17.91 -11.29 -16.04
N ALA A 89 19.14 -10.80 -15.87
CA ALA A 89 20.32 -11.67 -15.75
C ALA A 89 20.28 -12.60 -14.53
N ASN A 90 19.45 -12.30 -13.53
CA ASN A 90 19.30 -13.13 -12.33
C ASN A 90 18.27 -14.26 -12.52
N GLU A 91 17.51 -14.29 -13.61
CA GLU A 91 16.52 -15.34 -13.89
C GLU A 91 17.15 -16.73 -14.04
N VAL A 92 16.34 -17.77 -13.82
CA VAL A 92 16.77 -19.18 -13.93
C VAL A 92 15.87 -19.96 -14.87
N PRO A 93 16.43 -20.61 -15.93
CA PRO A 93 17.86 -20.69 -16.26
C PRO A 93 18.46 -19.34 -16.66
N ALA A 94 19.79 -19.21 -16.59
CA ALA A 94 20.49 -18.01 -17.01
C ALA A 94 20.08 -17.63 -18.45
N SER A 95 19.85 -16.34 -18.69
CA SER A 95 19.32 -15.76 -19.95
C SER A 95 17.81 -15.97 -20.20
N ALA A 96 17.03 -16.50 -19.26
CA ALA A 96 15.57 -16.59 -19.42
C ALA A 96 14.83 -15.25 -19.20
N GLY A 97 15.48 -14.32 -18.48
CA GLY A 97 14.92 -13.00 -18.19
C GLY A 97 15.12 -12.00 -19.31
N ASP A 98 14.58 -10.80 -19.08
CA ASP A 98 14.72 -9.68 -19.99
C ASP A 98 16.13 -9.06 -19.89
N ALA A 99 16.85 -8.97 -21.01
CA ALA A 99 18.28 -8.71 -20.99
C ALA A 99 18.63 -7.27 -20.56
N ASP A 100 17.78 -6.30 -20.89
CA ASP A 100 17.88 -4.90 -20.45
C ASP A 100 16.98 -4.58 -19.24
N GLY A 101 16.22 -5.58 -18.78
CA GLY A 101 15.30 -5.46 -17.67
C GLY A 101 15.99 -5.24 -16.33
N SER A 102 15.51 -4.23 -15.59
CA SER A 102 15.96 -3.93 -14.24
C SER A 102 14.83 -3.37 -13.36
N GLY A 103 15.04 -3.38 -12.05
CA GLY A 103 14.11 -2.76 -11.10
C GLY A 103 14.58 -2.80 -9.65
N THR A 104 13.83 -2.19 -8.76
CA THR A 104 14.02 -2.32 -7.31
C THR A 104 12.71 -2.68 -6.64
N ALA A 105 12.77 -3.63 -5.70
CA ALA A 105 11.72 -3.88 -4.74
C ALA A 105 12.16 -3.40 -3.36
N LEU A 106 11.33 -2.59 -2.71
CA LEU A 106 11.46 -2.28 -1.28
C LEU A 106 10.26 -2.86 -0.55
N LEU A 107 10.52 -3.62 0.51
CA LEU A 107 9.47 -4.23 1.32
C LEU A 107 9.58 -3.77 2.77
N ARG A 108 8.44 -3.65 3.43
CA ARG A 108 8.29 -3.51 4.87
C ARG A 108 7.38 -4.64 5.35
N VAL A 109 7.92 -5.50 6.21
CA VAL A 109 7.19 -6.60 6.83
C VAL A 109 6.90 -6.24 8.28
N GLN A 110 5.62 -6.14 8.65
CA GLN A 110 5.17 -5.90 10.02
C GLN A 110 3.96 -6.77 10.34
N GLY A 111 4.04 -7.57 11.41
CA GLY A 111 3.04 -8.61 11.63
C GLY A 111 3.02 -9.57 10.44
N ASP A 112 1.83 -9.74 9.88
CA ASP A 112 1.54 -10.51 8.66
C ASP A 112 1.30 -9.60 7.44
N ARG A 113 1.55 -8.29 7.58
CA ARG A 113 1.40 -7.33 6.48
C ARG A 113 2.73 -7.09 5.78
N VAL A 114 2.72 -7.24 4.45
CA VAL A 114 3.82 -6.88 3.56
C VAL A 114 3.39 -5.64 2.78
N THR A 115 4.01 -4.49 3.08
CA THR A 115 3.90 -3.28 2.27
C THR A 115 5.10 -3.22 1.33
N PHE A 116 4.86 -2.99 0.05
CA PHE A 116 5.91 -3.00 -0.97
C PHE A 116 5.84 -1.77 -1.86
N ALA A 117 6.99 -1.41 -2.43
CA ALA A 117 7.09 -0.55 -3.59
C ALA A 117 8.03 -1.18 -4.60
N LEU A 118 7.71 -0.99 -5.87
CA LEU A 118 8.40 -1.55 -7.01
C LEU A 118 8.65 -0.43 -8.02
N ASP A 119 9.84 -0.37 -8.59
CA ASP A 119 10.10 0.36 -9.83
C ASP A 119 10.75 -0.59 -10.84
N TRP A 120 10.49 -0.33 -12.12
CA TRP A 120 11.03 -1.13 -13.22
C TRP A 120 11.41 -0.25 -14.41
N ALA A 121 12.40 -0.72 -15.16
CA ALA A 121 12.89 -0.10 -16.38
C ALA A 121 13.41 -1.18 -17.34
N GLY A 122 13.36 -0.90 -18.64
CA GLY A 122 13.80 -1.86 -19.67
C GLY A 122 12.93 -3.12 -19.74
N ILE A 123 11.68 -3.05 -19.28
CA ILE A 123 10.68 -4.11 -19.45
C ILE A 123 9.32 -3.46 -19.81
N THR A 124 8.44 -4.22 -20.46
CA THR A 124 7.04 -3.80 -20.63
C THR A 124 6.29 -3.81 -19.29
N ALA A 125 5.06 -3.29 -19.26
CA ALA A 125 4.28 -3.24 -18.03
C ALA A 125 4.12 -4.64 -17.40
N PRO A 126 4.50 -4.82 -16.12
CA PRO A 126 4.41 -6.11 -15.47
C PRO A 126 2.98 -6.65 -15.46
N THR A 127 2.83 -7.92 -15.82
CA THR A 127 1.58 -8.66 -15.78
C THR A 127 1.31 -9.26 -14.40
N LEU A 128 2.38 -9.66 -13.70
CA LEU A 128 2.35 -10.26 -12.36
C LEU A 128 3.57 -9.81 -11.55
N GLY A 129 3.40 -9.80 -10.22
CA GLY A 129 4.49 -9.57 -9.28
C GLY A 129 4.36 -10.52 -8.10
N HIS A 130 5.44 -11.22 -7.77
CA HIS A 130 5.45 -12.26 -6.75
C HIS A 130 6.63 -12.13 -5.79
N ILE A 131 6.44 -12.64 -4.58
CA ILE A 131 7.53 -13.12 -3.73
C ILE A 131 7.50 -14.65 -3.77
N HIS A 132 8.62 -15.26 -4.12
CA HIS A 132 8.80 -16.71 -4.15
C HIS A 132 9.65 -17.19 -2.98
N ARG A 133 9.50 -18.47 -2.62
CA ARG A 133 10.32 -19.15 -1.61
C ARG A 133 11.36 -20.05 -2.29
N GLY A 134 12.59 -19.58 -2.41
CA GLY A 134 13.69 -20.33 -3.01
C GLY A 134 15.05 -19.67 -2.72
N PRO A 135 16.10 -20.48 -2.50
CA PRO A 135 17.45 -19.94 -2.36
C PRO A 135 17.96 -19.39 -3.70
N ALA A 136 19.04 -18.61 -3.64
CA ALA A 136 19.67 -18.05 -4.84
C ALA A 136 19.98 -19.15 -5.87
N GLY A 137 19.59 -18.92 -7.12
CA GLY A 137 19.84 -19.85 -8.23
C GLY A 137 18.81 -20.98 -8.38
N VAL A 138 17.81 -21.08 -7.50
CA VAL A 138 16.78 -22.13 -7.56
C VAL A 138 15.39 -21.52 -7.69
N ASN A 139 14.58 -22.04 -8.60
CA ASN A 139 13.17 -21.63 -8.73
C ASN A 139 12.36 -22.15 -7.54
N GLY A 140 11.57 -21.27 -6.95
CA GLY A 140 10.72 -21.56 -5.81
C GLY A 140 9.24 -21.32 -6.10
N ASP A 141 8.37 -21.88 -5.28
CA ASP A 141 6.92 -21.66 -5.39
C ASP A 141 6.56 -20.21 -5.03
N VAL A 142 5.46 -19.72 -5.62
CA VAL A 142 4.88 -18.42 -5.27
C VAL A 142 4.37 -18.49 -3.83
N ALA A 143 4.90 -17.62 -2.97
CA ALA A 143 4.45 -17.52 -1.59
C ALA A 143 3.57 -16.30 -1.34
N VAL A 144 3.84 -15.19 -2.04
CA VAL A 144 3.05 -13.96 -1.91
C VAL A 144 2.76 -13.39 -3.29
N PRO A 145 1.50 -13.41 -3.76
CA PRO A 145 1.08 -12.64 -4.92
C PRO A 145 0.97 -11.16 -4.56
N LEU A 146 1.91 -10.35 -5.04
CA LEU A 146 1.91 -8.90 -4.81
C LEU A 146 0.82 -8.24 -5.66
N PHE A 147 0.67 -8.67 -6.91
CA PHE A 147 -0.45 -8.34 -7.80
C PHE A 147 -0.61 -9.43 -8.87
N THR A 148 -1.85 -9.64 -9.31
CA THR A 148 -2.24 -10.76 -10.20
C THR A 148 -2.88 -10.32 -11.52
N SER A 149 -2.84 -9.02 -11.83
CA SER A 149 -3.32 -8.45 -13.08
C SER A 149 -2.32 -7.42 -13.60
N ALA A 150 -2.37 -7.16 -14.90
CA ALA A 150 -1.41 -6.28 -15.54
C ALA A 150 -1.48 -4.84 -15.05
N MET A 151 -0.30 -4.22 -14.91
CA MET A 151 -0.16 -2.79 -14.67
C MET A 151 -0.49 -2.01 -15.95
N PRO A 152 -1.01 -0.77 -15.83
CA PRO A 152 -1.16 0.12 -16.97
C PRO A 152 0.18 0.43 -17.64
N ALA A 153 0.21 0.54 -18.97
CA ALA A 153 1.44 0.76 -19.74
C ALA A 153 2.18 2.07 -19.41
N THR A 154 1.46 3.07 -18.92
CA THR A 154 2.01 4.37 -18.52
C THR A 154 2.70 4.33 -17.15
N VAL A 155 2.49 3.28 -16.36
CA VAL A 155 3.03 3.11 -15.00
C VAL A 155 4.40 2.45 -15.06
N THR A 156 5.35 3.00 -14.30
CA THR A 156 6.73 2.47 -14.18
C THR A 156 7.15 2.21 -12.74
N SER A 157 6.27 2.54 -11.78
CA SER A 157 6.45 2.19 -10.38
C SER A 157 5.10 2.13 -9.68
N ALA A 158 4.99 1.25 -8.69
CA ALA A 158 3.77 1.02 -7.93
C ALA A 158 4.09 0.72 -6.47
N ALA A 159 3.17 1.05 -5.57
CA ALA A 159 3.22 0.63 -4.19
C ALA A 159 1.89 0.00 -3.77
N GLY A 160 2.00 -1.06 -2.98
CA GLY A 160 0.87 -1.85 -2.56
C GLY A 160 1.08 -2.48 -1.20
N ALA A 161 0.05 -3.17 -0.73
CA ALA A 161 0.13 -3.97 0.47
C ALA A 161 -0.70 -5.24 0.35
N VAL A 162 -0.19 -6.30 0.96
CA VAL A 162 -0.88 -7.58 1.10
C VAL A 162 -0.77 -8.06 2.53
N THR A 163 -1.81 -8.74 3.01
CA THR A 163 -1.77 -9.50 4.26
C THR A 163 -1.56 -10.96 3.89
N VAL A 164 -0.48 -11.58 4.37
CA VAL A 164 -0.25 -13.00 4.12
C VAL A 164 -1.19 -13.84 4.98
N ALA A 165 -1.81 -14.85 4.39
CA ALA A 165 -2.73 -15.73 5.11
C ALA A 165 -2.00 -16.68 6.06
N ASP A 166 -0.84 -17.20 5.63
CA ASP A 166 0.05 -18.01 6.46
C ASP A 166 1.10 -17.11 7.15
N PRO A 167 1.03 -16.95 8.49
CA PRO A 167 1.95 -16.12 9.24
C PRO A 167 3.41 -16.58 9.18
N THR A 168 3.67 -17.86 8.83
CA THR A 168 5.03 -18.40 8.71
C THR A 168 5.77 -17.80 7.52
N ILE A 169 5.06 -17.31 6.50
CA ILE A 169 5.65 -16.58 5.36
C ILE A 169 6.27 -15.28 5.85
N ALA A 170 5.54 -14.48 6.62
CA ALA A 170 6.05 -13.23 7.17
C ALA A 170 7.19 -13.48 8.18
N ASP A 171 7.12 -14.57 8.95
CA ASP A 171 8.21 -14.98 9.85
C ASP A 171 9.48 -15.36 9.07
N GLY A 172 9.35 -16.12 7.99
CA GLY A 172 10.46 -16.50 7.13
C GLY A 172 11.09 -15.33 6.38
N LEU A 173 10.30 -14.38 5.89
CA LEU A 173 10.80 -13.14 5.27
C LEU A 173 11.62 -12.31 6.26
N ARG A 174 11.23 -12.30 7.54
CA ARG A 174 11.95 -11.58 8.60
C ARG A 174 13.23 -12.30 9.02
N ALA A 175 13.18 -13.61 9.22
CA ALA A 175 14.28 -14.38 9.76
C ALA A 175 15.36 -14.72 8.72
N HIS A 176 14.93 -15.05 7.50
CA HIS A 176 15.81 -15.57 6.44
C HIS A 176 15.49 -14.96 5.08
N PRO A 177 15.58 -13.62 4.91
CA PRO A 177 15.19 -12.95 3.67
C PRO A 177 15.93 -13.48 2.43
N GLY A 178 17.17 -13.96 2.59
CA GLY A 178 17.95 -14.56 1.50
C GLY A 178 17.38 -15.86 0.91
N ASN A 179 16.37 -16.48 1.55
CA ASN A 179 15.66 -17.65 1.04
C ASN A 179 14.42 -17.28 0.20
N TRP A 180 14.26 -16.00 -0.15
CA TRP A 180 13.12 -15.47 -0.87
C TRP A 180 13.57 -14.51 -1.96
N TYR A 181 12.83 -14.43 -3.04
CA TYR A 181 13.08 -13.47 -4.11
C TYR A 181 11.81 -12.79 -4.59
N VAL A 182 11.97 -11.56 -5.08
CA VAL A 182 10.92 -10.86 -5.80
C VAL A 182 11.10 -11.13 -7.29
N ASN A 183 10.00 -11.37 -7.99
CA ASN A 183 9.98 -11.58 -9.43
C ASN A 183 8.85 -10.73 -10.06
N LEU A 184 9.15 -10.10 -11.18
CA LEU A 184 8.17 -9.44 -12.04
C LEU A 184 8.09 -10.17 -13.37
N HIS A 185 6.87 -10.36 -13.87
CA HIS A 185 6.59 -11.04 -15.12
C HIS A 185 6.04 -10.03 -16.13
N THR A 186 6.34 -10.23 -17.40
CA THR A 186 5.76 -9.47 -18.51
C THR A 186 5.01 -10.40 -19.45
N LYS A 187 4.39 -9.85 -20.49
CA LYS A 187 3.79 -10.66 -21.56
C LYS A 187 4.88 -11.42 -22.34
N GLU A 188 6.02 -10.76 -22.56
CA GLU A 188 7.18 -11.28 -23.30
C GLU A 188 7.95 -12.33 -22.48
N ASN A 189 8.03 -12.14 -21.16
CA ASN A 189 8.67 -13.06 -20.22
C ASN A 189 7.67 -13.54 -19.15
N PRO A 190 6.72 -14.42 -19.51
CA PRO A 190 5.67 -14.87 -18.58
C PRO A 190 6.22 -15.70 -17.42
N LYS A 191 7.39 -16.33 -17.60
CA LYS A 191 8.06 -17.11 -16.54
C LYS A 191 8.90 -16.24 -15.58
N GLY A 192 9.11 -14.97 -15.90
CA GLY A 192 9.92 -14.04 -15.12
C GLY A 192 10.74 -13.13 -16.05
N ALA A 193 10.50 -11.82 -15.97
CA ALA A 193 11.25 -10.80 -16.72
C ALA A 193 12.48 -10.37 -15.92
N VAL A 194 12.30 -10.08 -14.63
CA VAL A 194 13.37 -9.66 -13.73
C VAL A 194 13.16 -10.24 -12.32
N ARG A 195 14.26 -10.66 -11.67
CA ARG A 195 14.22 -11.12 -10.28
C ARG A 195 15.44 -10.73 -9.47
N ALA A 196 15.32 -10.83 -8.13
CA ALA A 196 16.46 -10.86 -7.22
C ALA A 196 16.07 -11.35 -5.82
N GLN A 197 17.03 -11.97 -5.12
CA GLN A 197 16.88 -12.33 -3.71
C GLN A 197 16.67 -11.10 -2.84
N LEU A 198 15.88 -11.28 -1.78
CA LEU A 198 15.67 -10.27 -0.75
C LEU A 198 16.87 -10.22 0.20
N ALA A 199 17.26 -8.99 0.55
CA ALA A 199 18.29 -8.71 1.54
C ALA A 199 17.78 -7.71 2.59
N PRO A 200 18.29 -7.73 3.83
CA PRO A 200 17.98 -6.71 4.83
C PRO A 200 18.36 -5.31 4.35
N LEU A 201 17.43 -4.36 4.48
CA LEU A 201 17.68 -2.94 4.31
C LEU A 201 17.99 -2.38 5.71
N GLY A 202 19.28 -2.35 6.08
CA GLY A 202 19.81 -2.14 7.44
C GLY A 202 19.41 -0.84 8.17
N ALA A 203 18.49 -0.05 7.63
CA ALA A 203 17.86 1.06 8.33
C ALA A 203 16.41 1.24 7.85
N ARG A 204 15.57 1.84 8.70
CA ARG A 204 14.20 2.23 8.32
C ARG A 204 14.27 3.08 7.06
N ARG A 205 13.47 2.73 6.05
CA ARG A 205 13.32 3.52 4.84
C ARG A 205 11.84 3.71 4.59
N ASP A 206 11.50 4.90 4.11
CA ASP A 206 10.22 5.09 3.45
C ASP A 206 10.19 4.19 2.21
N VAL A 207 9.25 3.24 2.21
CA VAL A 207 9.07 2.30 1.10
C VAL A 207 8.58 3.05 -0.14
N LEU A 208 7.78 4.11 0.06
CA LEU A 208 7.20 4.90 -1.02
C LEU A 208 8.20 5.81 -1.71
N ARG A 209 9.45 5.89 -1.24
CA ARG A 209 10.51 6.69 -1.88
C ARG A 209 10.81 6.29 -3.33
N LEU A 210 10.44 5.08 -3.75
CA LEU A 210 10.57 4.64 -5.15
C LEU A 210 9.58 5.36 -6.07
N LEU A 211 8.42 5.77 -5.53
CA LEU A 211 7.49 6.60 -6.26
C LEU A 211 8.11 7.98 -6.40
N LYS A 212 8.57 8.31 -7.61
CA LYS A 212 9.13 9.62 -7.93
C LYS A 212 8.00 10.64 -7.92
N THR A 213 7.71 11.20 -6.75
CA THR A 213 6.70 12.22 -6.52
C THR A 213 7.26 13.62 -6.78
N GLY A 214 6.36 14.56 -7.07
CA GLY A 214 6.70 15.98 -7.25
C GLY A 214 6.03 16.62 -8.47
N GLY A 215 5.93 17.94 -8.45
CA GLY A 215 5.20 18.70 -9.46
C GLY A 215 3.96 19.38 -8.88
N ARG A 216 3.06 19.77 -9.78
CA ARG A 216 1.77 20.40 -9.46
C ARG A 216 0.89 19.35 -8.81
N ARG A 217 0.24 19.70 -7.70
CA ARG A 217 -0.45 18.73 -6.84
C ARG A 217 -1.95 18.96 -6.84
N ALA A 218 -2.72 17.88 -6.86
CA ALA A 218 -4.15 17.88 -6.61
C ALA A 218 -4.47 17.05 -5.38
N PHE A 219 -5.19 17.62 -4.42
CA PHE A 219 -5.87 16.85 -3.38
C PHE A 219 -7.26 16.53 -3.90
N MET A 220 -7.62 15.26 -3.91
CA MET A 220 -8.75 14.75 -4.67
C MET A 220 -9.74 14.05 -3.74
N SER A 221 -11.02 14.31 -3.97
CA SER A 221 -12.13 13.73 -3.21
C SER A 221 -13.39 13.72 -4.06
N GLY A 222 -14.37 12.87 -3.70
CA GLY A 222 -15.60 12.74 -4.48
C GLY A 222 -16.49 13.98 -4.44
N ASP A 223 -16.49 14.73 -3.35
CA ASP A 223 -17.22 16.00 -3.21
C ASP A 223 -16.71 17.13 -4.13
N GLN A 224 -15.55 16.96 -4.75
CA GLN A 224 -15.03 17.88 -5.76
C GLN A 224 -15.51 17.55 -7.19
N GLU A 225 -16.16 16.41 -7.41
CA GLU A 225 -16.76 16.07 -8.71
C GLU A 225 -17.92 17.00 -9.04
N VAL A 226 -18.18 17.18 -10.34
CA VAL A 226 -19.27 18.05 -10.82
C VAL A 226 -20.27 17.19 -11.61
N PRO A 227 -21.38 16.77 -10.97
CA PRO A 227 -22.40 15.94 -11.62
C PRO A 227 -23.04 16.64 -12.82
N VAL A 228 -23.35 15.86 -13.85
CA VAL A 228 -24.15 16.30 -15.00
C VAL A 228 -25.47 15.53 -14.99
N LYS A 229 -26.60 16.22 -15.16
CA LYS A 229 -27.92 15.60 -15.17
C LYS A 229 -28.01 14.54 -16.29
N GLY A 230 -28.36 13.31 -15.93
CA GLY A 230 -28.42 12.17 -16.86
C GLY A 230 -27.05 11.62 -17.27
N GLY A 231 -25.96 12.12 -16.67
CA GLY A 231 -24.61 11.61 -16.86
C GLY A 231 -24.31 10.38 -15.99
N PRO A 232 -23.13 9.77 -16.18
CA PRO A 232 -22.65 8.68 -15.32
C PRO A 232 -22.50 9.12 -13.86
N ALA A 233 -22.50 8.14 -12.95
CA ALA A 233 -22.27 8.38 -11.53
C ALA A 233 -20.88 9.00 -11.29
N VAL A 234 -20.84 9.97 -10.39
CA VAL A 234 -19.62 10.66 -9.94
C VAL A 234 -19.64 10.83 -8.43
N GLY A 235 -18.46 11.05 -7.85
CA GLY A 235 -18.30 11.52 -6.48
C GLY A 235 -18.36 10.40 -5.46
N ASP A 236 -17.28 9.63 -5.36
CA ASP A 236 -17.11 8.60 -4.36
C ASP A 236 -17.00 9.23 -2.95
N PRO A 237 -17.96 8.97 -2.04
CA PRO A 237 -17.97 9.61 -0.72
C PRO A 237 -16.78 9.20 0.14
N ASP A 238 -16.26 7.98 -0.04
CA ASP A 238 -15.17 7.40 0.73
C ASP A 238 -13.81 7.52 0.03
N GLY A 239 -13.85 7.81 -1.28
CA GLY A 239 -12.67 7.99 -2.10
C GLY A 239 -11.87 9.24 -1.76
N ARG A 240 -10.57 9.09 -1.49
CA ARG A 240 -9.62 10.19 -1.39
C ARG A 240 -8.35 9.87 -2.15
N ALA A 241 -7.77 10.87 -2.82
CA ALA A 241 -6.49 10.70 -3.49
C ALA A 241 -5.63 11.95 -3.46
N ILE A 242 -4.36 11.77 -3.77
CA ILE A 242 -3.43 12.85 -4.07
C ILE A 242 -2.75 12.53 -5.39
N ALA A 243 -2.70 13.50 -6.29
CA ALA A 243 -1.99 13.40 -7.55
C ALA A 243 -0.90 14.47 -7.63
N PHE A 244 0.21 14.12 -8.26
CA PHE A 244 1.24 15.04 -8.70
C PHE A 244 1.40 14.91 -10.20
N VAL A 245 1.46 16.03 -10.90
CA VAL A 245 1.64 16.09 -12.35
C VAL A 245 2.74 17.10 -12.66
N ARG A 246 3.70 16.70 -13.49
CA ARG A 246 4.84 17.54 -13.87
C ARG A 246 5.10 17.45 -15.37
N PRO A 247 5.20 18.59 -16.07
CA PRO A 247 5.75 18.63 -17.43
C PRO A 247 7.10 17.92 -17.55
N ALA A 248 7.26 17.11 -18.60
CA ALA A 248 8.51 16.44 -18.93
C ALA A 248 8.76 16.55 -20.45
N GLY A 249 9.72 17.40 -20.84
CA GLY A 249 9.91 17.76 -22.24
C GLY A 249 8.72 18.55 -22.79
N THR A 250 8.47 18.41 -24.09
CA THR A 250 7.39 19.07 -24.83
C THR A 250 6.18 18.18 -25.08
N GLY A 251 6.31 16.85 -24.92
CA GLY A 251 5.26 15.89 -25.32
C GLY A 251 4.90 14.87 -24.24
N SER A 252 5.19 15.16 -22.96
CA SER A 252 4.93 14.22 -21.88
C SER A 252 4.64 14.87 -20.53
N LEU A 253 3.89 14.15 -19.71
CA LEU A 253 3.63 14.47 -18.31
C LEU A 253 4.08 13.30 -17.43
N ARG A 254 4.92 13.59 -16.44
CA ARG A 254 5.18 12.64 -15.37
C ARG A 254 4.10 12.79 -14.31
N PHE A 255 3.62 11.67 -13.80
CA PHE A 255 2.60 11.68 -12.75
C PHE A 255 2.95 10.70 -11.63
N SER A 256 2.39 10.97 -10.46
CA SER A 256 2.32 10.02 -9.35
C SER A 256 1.01 10.23 -8.61
N MET A 257 0.33 9.15 -8.23
CA MET A 257 -0.95 9.20 -7.53
C MET A 257 -0.95 8.20 -6.39
N ALA A 258 -1.62 8.53 -5.30
CA ALA A 258 -1.93 7.62 -4.21
C ALA A 258 -3.37 7.83 -3.76
N TRP A 259 -4.05 6.76 -3.36
CA TRP A 259 -5.48 6.79 -3.04
C TRP A 259 -5.81 5.88 -1.87
N ILE A 260 -6.98 6.15 -1.28
CA ILE A 260 -7.69 5.29 -0.33
C ILE A 260 -9.17 5.31 -0.72
N GLY A 261 -9.88 4.21 -0.44
CA GLY A 261 -11.32 4.11 -0.72
C GLY A 261 -11.70 3.98 -2.20
N VAL A 262 -10.73 4.01 -3.12
CA VAL A 262 -10.98 3.90 -4.57
C VAL A 262 -10.23 2.70 -5.16
N VAL A 263 -10.84 2.00 -6.11
CA VAL A 263 -10.15 1.05 -7.00
C VAL A 263 -10.09 1.67 -8.41
N PRO A 264 -8.94 2.23 -8.82
CA PRO A 264 -8.84 2.96 -10.08
C PRO A 264 -9.07 2.06 -11.30
N SER A 265 -10.03 2.45 -12.15
CA SER A 265 -10.22 1.89 -13.49
C SER A 265 -9.47 2.70 -14.54
N LEU A 266 -9.44 4.02 -14.40
CA LEU A 266 -8.75 4.99 -15.25
C LEU A 266 -8.33 6.21 -14.43
N ALA A 267 -7.40 7.00 -14.95
CA ALA A 267 -7.11 8.33 -14.43
C ALA A 267 -6.68 9.28 -15.55
N HIS A 268 -7.17 10.50 -15.49
CA HIS A 268 -6.96 11.50 -16.53
C HIS A 268 -6.49 12.83 -15.95
N LEU A 269 -5.85 13.63 -16.80
CA LEU A 269 -5.77 15.07 -16.64
C LEU A 269 -6.82 15.72 -17.55
N HIS A 270 -7.60 16.66 -17.01
CA HIS A 270 -8.59 17.42 -17.75
C HIS A 270 -8.23 18.91 -17.82
N ARG A 271 -8.72 19.59 -18.85
CA ARG A 271 -8.64 21.05 -18.99
C ARG A 271 -9.93 21.70 -18.50
N GLY A 272 -9.94 22.22 -17.28
CA GLY A 272 -11.10 22.89 -16.70
C GLY A 272 -10.74 23.64 -15.42
N GLY A 273 -11.38 24.79 -15.23
CA GLY A 273 -11.30 25.54 -13.98
C GLY A 273 -12.08 24.86 -12.85
N PHE A 274 -11.93 25.43 -11.65
CA PHE A 274 -12.62 24.95 -10.47
C PHE A 274 -14.14 24.92 -10.69
N GLY A 275 -14.78 23.82 -10.28
CA GLY A 275 -16.23 23.64 -10.41
C GLY A 275 -16.75 23.47 -11.84
N THR A 276 -15.88 23.35 -12.85
CA THR A 276 -16.30 23.22 -14.27
C THR A 276 -15.74 21.94 -14.89
N ASN A 277 -16.58 21.13 -15.51
CA ASN A 277 -16.13 19.96 -16.28
C ASN A 277 -15.41 20.39 -17.56
N GLY A 278 -14.40 19.63 -17.96
CA GLY A 278 -13.63 19.91 -19.16
C GLY A 278 -13.19 18.63 -19.90
N PRO A 279 -12.73 18.75 -21.16
CA PRO A 279 -12.29 17.60 -21.93
C PRO A 279 -11.05 16.94 -21.29
N VAL A 280 -10.90 15.63 -21.54
CA VAL A 280 -9.68 14.89 -21.25
C VAL A 280 -8.55 15.50 -22.08
N ALA A 281 -7.43 15.79 -21.42
CA ALA A 281 -6.25 16.39 -22.02
C ALA A 281 -5.05 15.43 -22.05
N ALA A 282 -4.99 14.46 -21.14
CA ALA A 282 -4.00 13.39 -21.15
C ALA A 282 -4.48 12.17 -20.36
N ASP A 283 -4.20 10.99 -20.87
CA ASP A 283 -4.41 9.73 -20.17
C ASP A 283 -3.22 9.44 -19.24
N LEU A 284 -3.49 9.37 -17.93
CA LEU A 284 -2.47 9.08 -16.93
C LEU A 284 -2.44 7.58 -16.62
N VAL A 285 -3.61 6.99 -16.39
CA VAL A 285 -3.80 5.55 -16.16
C VAL A 285 -4.85 5.06 -17.15
N THR A 286 -4.47 4.12 -18.01
CA THR A 286 -5.24 3.70 -19.19
C THR A 286 -6.00 2.38 -19.02
N THR A 287 -5.72 1.66 -17.93
CA THR A 287 -6.40 0.40 -17.57
C THR A 287 -6.55 0.30 -16.07
N ALA A 288 -7.38 -0.64 -15.61
CA ALA A 288 -7.57 -0.88 -14.19
C ALA A 288 -6.24 -1.20 -13.48
N VAL A 289 -6.07 -0.64 -12.29
CA VAL A 289 -4.91 -0.89 -11.43
C VAL A 289 -5.23 -2.08 -10.50
N PRO A 290 -4.30 -3.02 -10.25
CA PRO A 290 -4.56 -4.15 -9.36
C PRO A 290 -4.98 -3.70 -7.96
N GLY A 291 -5.97 -4.37 -7.36
CA GLY A 291 -6.58 -3.94 -6.09
C GLY A 291 -5.66 -3.94 -4.85
N THR A 292 -4.49 -4.58 -4.93
CA THR A 292 -3.47 -4.55 -3.88
C THR A 292 -2.62 -3.27 -3.91
N ILE A 293 -2.72 -2.48 -4.99
CA ILE A 293 -1.96 -1.26 -5.23
C ILE A 293 -2.76 -0.06 -4.76
N PHE A 294 -2.10 0.80 -3.99
CA PHE A 294 -2.68 2.05 -3.48
C PHE A 294 -1.95 3.29 -4.00
N ALA A 295 -0.86 3.13 -4.75
CA ALA A 295 -0.15 4.23 -5.38
C ALA A 295 0.61 3.79 -6.63
N VAL A 296 0.70 4.67 -7.62
CA VAL A 296 1.49 4.47 -8.85
C VAL A 296 2.24 5.75 -9.22
N ALA A 297 3.32 5.60 -9.99
CA ALA A 297 3.92 6.71 -10.73
C ALA A 297 4.35 6.25 -12.12
N GLY A 298 4.35 7.19 -13.05
CA GLY A 298 4.48 6.89 -14.47
C GLY A 298 4.72 8.12 -15.34
N THR A 299 4.65 7.90 -16.64
CA THR A 299 4.77 8.95 -17.66
C THR A 299 3.67 8.77 -18.70
N ALA A 300 2.83 9.78 -18.86
CA ALA A 300 1.96 9.92 -20.02
C ALA A 300 2.79 10.51 -21.17
N THR A 301 2.89 9.77 -22.28
CA THR A 301 3.59 10.19 -23.50
C THR A 301 2.57 10.55 -24.59
N GLY A 302 3.03 11.16 -25.68
CA GLY A 302 2.13 11.61 -26.76
C GLY A 302 1.19 12.75 -26.34
N VAL A 303 1.51 13.44 -25.24
CA VAL A 303 0.72 14.58 -24.74
C VAL A 303 0.95 15.78 -25.65
N GLU A 304 -0.13 16.46 -26.03
CA GLU A 304 -0.04 17.62 -26.92
C GLU A 304 0.80 18.76 -26.28
N PRO A 305 1.67 19.46 -27.04
CA PRO A 305 2.57 20.47 -26.47
C PRO A 305 1.89 21.64 -25.75
N SER A 306 0.73 22.12 -26.23
CA SER A 306 -0.05 23.17 -25.56
C SER A 306 -0.62 22.70 -24.22
N VAL A 307 -0.94 21.40 -24.06
CA VAL A 307 -1.30 20.82 -22.76
C VAL A 307 -0.11 20.88 -21.80
N VAL A 308 1.07 20.42 -22.24
CA VAL A 308 2.30 20.44 -21.41
C VAL A 308 2.67 21.88 -21.01
N GLN A 309 2.60 22.82 -21.95
CA GLN A 309 2.84 24.25 -21.71
C GLN A 309 1.78 24.85 -20.78
N GLY A 310 0.51 24.49 -20.98
CA GLY A 310 -0.60 24.97 -20.19
C GLY A 310 -0.54 24.52 -18.74
N VAL A 311 -0.16 23.26 -18.47
CA VAL A 311 0.09 22.76 -17.10
C VAL A 311 1.25 23.51 -16.44
N ARG A 312 2.28 23.86 -17.21
CA ARG A 312 3.43 24.64 -16.71
C ARG A 312 3.02 26.06 -16.31
N ALA A 313 2.33 26.75 -17.21
CA ALA A 313 2.01 28.17 -17.09
C ALA A 313 0.83 28.43 -16.15
N ASN A 314 -0.24 27.64 -16.26
CA ASN A 314 -1.51 27.88 -15.59
C ASN A 314 -2.07 26.59 -14.98
N PRO A 315 -1.40 25.99 -13.98
CA PRO A 315 -1.80 24.71 -13.40
C PRO A 315 -3.23 24.71 -12.85
N ARG A 316 -3.71 25.84 -12.34
CA ARG A 316 -5.08 25.99 -11.82
C ARG A 316 -6.19 25.84 -12.87
N ASN A 317 -5.85 25.77 -14.16
CA ASN A 317 -6.79 25.47 -15.25
C ASN A 317 -6.90 23.97 -15.57
N TRP A 318 -6.28 23.11 -14.75
CA TRP A 318 -6.23 21.66 -14.96
C TRP A 318 -6.56 20.91 -13.69
N TYR A 319 -7.30 19.81 -13.81
CA TYR A 319 -7.62 18.94 -12.69
C TYR A 319 -7.27 17.48 -13.02
N ALA A 320 -6.83 16.75 -12.01
CA ALA A 320 -6.70 15.31 -12.09
C ALA A 320 -8.02 14.65 -11.70
N ASN A 321 -8.32 13.51 -12.30
CA ASN A 321 -9.51 12.72 -12.01
C ASN A 321 -9.13 11.23 -11.97
N ILE A 322 -9.68 10.47 -11.01
CA ILE A 322 -9.60 9.00 -10.99
C ILE A 322 -11.02 8.48 -11.14
N HIS A 323 -11.20 7.47 -11.98
CA HIS A 323 -12.46 6.77 -12.19
C HIS A 323 -12.43 5.41 -11.50
N SER A 324 -13.62 4.88 -11.19
CA SER A 324 -13.81 3.49 -10.76
C SER A 324 -14.96 2.86 -11.54
N THR A 325 -15.21 1.56 -11.34
CA THR A 325 -16.37 0.90 -11.93
C THR A 325 -17.69 1.47 -11.40
N GLU A 326 -17.74 1.84 -10.12
CA GLU A 326 -18.94 2.42 -9.48
C GLU A 326 -19.16 3.89 -9.89
N PHE A 327 -18.08 4.65 -10.07
CA PHE A 327 -18.11 6.06 -10.45
C PHE A 327 -17.40 6.28 -11.79
N PRO A 328 -17.99 5.83 -12.92
CA PRO A 328 -17.37 5.90 -14.23
C PRO A 328 -17.24 7.33 -14.75
N GLY A 329 -18.01 8.30 -14.24
CA GLY A 329 -17.84 9.71 -14.57
C GLY A 329 -16.71 10.40 -13.80
N GLY A 330 -16.19 9.76 -12.74
CA GLY A 330 -15.15 10.27 -11.85
C GLY A 330 -15.45 9.90 -10.40
N ALA A 331 -14.59 9.08 -9.80
CA ALA A 331 -14.66 8.72 -8.39
C ALA A 331 -14.14 9.87 -7.52
N VAL A 332 -12.98 10.41 -7.87
CA VAL A 332 -12.37 11.53 -7.15
C VAL A 332 -11.73 12.52 -8.10
N ARG A 333 -11.92 13.82 -7.81
CA ARG A 333 -11.40 14.95 -8.59
C ARG A 333 -10.58 15.88 -7.72
N GLY A 334 -9.56 16.53 -8.29
CA GLY A 334 -8.89 17.64 -7.62
C GLY A 334 -8.15 18.57 -8.58
N GLN A 335 -8.23 19.88 -8.32
CA GLN A 335 -7.54 20.91 -9.12
C GLN A 335 -6.02 20.86 -8.87
N LEU A 336 -5.21 21.02 -9.92
CA LEU A 336 -3.77 21.19 -9.76
C LEU A 336 -3.46 22.56 -9.12
N ASN A 337 -2.64 22.54 -8.08
CA ASN A 337 -2.14 23.76 -7.42
C ASN A 337 -0.93 24.36 -8.15
N GLY A 338 -0.71 25.65 -7.91
CA GLY A 338 0.41 26.44 -8.44
C GLY A 338 1.62 26.49 -7.52
#